data_AF-A0A4Y9R8N8-F1
#
_entry.id   AF-A0A4Y9R8N8-F1
#
_cell.length_a   1.000
_cell.length_b   1.000
_cell.length_c   1.000
_cell.angle_alpha   90.00
_cell.angle_beta   90.00
_cell.angle_gamma   90.00
#
_symmetry.space_group_name_H-M   'P 1'
#
loop_
_entity.id
_entity.type
_entity.pdbx_description
1 polymer ?
#
loop_
_entity_poly.entity_id
_entity_poly.type
_entity_poly.pdbx_seq_one_letter_code
_entity_poly.pdbx_strand_id
1 'polypeptide(L)'
;MLGAMMAAGLLMQQVVWGAPAAAPAPEPEPAPAVASTVPDWGRADPFAWERSQCSPLIRAAGEGADACQARVRATLRAELGDDALPAAMRTQPMEECGPAGEAGRYQTQCLPRERTAQATPTAPPERRCDVRPQRTGRDGAVGFQEVCEPRPGEQQGLRINLGGRD
;
A
#
# COMPACT_ATOMS: atom_id res chain seq x y z
N MET A 1 90.06 70.33 8.49
CA MET A 1 88.64 70.67 8.69
C MET A 1 87.80 69.79 7.79
N LEU A 2 86.59 69.44 8.26
CA LEU A 2 85.57 68.56 7.66
C LEU A 2 85.76 67.05 7.89
N GLY A 3 85.41 66.62 9.11
CA GLY A 3 84.84 65.29 9.35
C GLY A 3 83.33 65.37 9.18
N ALA A 4 82.76 64.53 8.32
CA ALA A 4 81.33 64.45 8.08
C ALA A 4 80.75 63.22 8.80
N MET A 5 79.70 63.47 9.58
CA MET A 5 78.82 62.51 10.24
C MET A 5 78.29 61.44 9.27
N MET A 6 78.10 60.21 9.74
CA MET A 6 76.87 59.42 9.55
C MET A 6 76.92 58.16 10.42
N ALA A 7 75.97 58.02 11.35
CA ALA A 7 75.55 56.72 11.89
C ALA A 7 74.06 56.82 12.21
N ALA A 8 73.26 56.76 11.16
CA ALA A 8 71.81 56.70 11.21
C ALA A 8 71.35 55.24 11.29
N GLY A 9 70.37 54.99 12.16
CA GLY A 9 69.39 53.91 11.98
C GLY A 9 69.77 52.54 12.54
N LEU A 10 69.47 52.32 13.82
CA LEU A 10 69.16 50.98 14.31
C LEU A 10 67.88 50.48 13.61
N LEU A 11 68.04 49.64 12.60
CA LEU A 11 66.95 48.86 12.00
C LEU A 11 66.55 47.76 12.99
N MET A 12 65.45 47.97 13.72
CA MET A 12 64.78 46.91 14.47
C MET A 12 64.18 45.91 13.48
N GLN A 13 64.82 44.75 13.35
CA GLN A 13 64.30 43.62 12.57
C GLN A 13 63.19 42.92 13.40
N GLN A 14 61.94 43.23 13.08
CA GLN A 14 60.76 42.59 13.66
C GLN A 14 60.59 41.21 12.99
N VAL A 15 60.81 40.12 13.73
CA VAL A 15 60.51 38.77 13.25
C VAL A 15 59.01 38.51 13.46
N VAL A 16 58.23 38.60 12.39
CA VAL A 16 56.83 38.17 12.37
C VAL A 16 56.78 36.67 12.05
N TRP A 17 56.36 35.88 13.02
CA TRP A 17 56.02 34.47 12.80
C TRP A 17 54.63 34.39 12.15
N GLY A 18 54.58 33.96 10.89
CA GLY A 18 53.32 33.67 10.21
C GLY A 18 52.67 32.42 10.79
N ALA A 19 51.39 32.49 11.16
CA ALA A 19 50.63 31.31 11.53
C ALA A 19 50.55 30.35 10.32
N PRO A 20 50.77 29.03 10.50
CA PRO A 20 50.64 28.08 9.41
C PRO A 20 49.20 28.10 8.88
N ALA A 21 49.07 28.09 7.55
CA ALA A 21 47.76 28.06 6.89
C ALA A 21 46.94 26.88 7.42
N ALA A 22 45.66 27.16 7.74
CA ALA A 22 44.73 26.13 8.21
C ALA A 22 44.68 24.98 7.19
N ALA A 23 44.87 23.75 7.67
CA ALA A 23 44.76 22.56 6.86
C ALA A 23 43.36 22.51 6.21
N PRO A 24 43.23 22.09 4.95
CA PRO A 24 41.94 21.96 4.29
C PRO A 24 41.06 21.00 5.11
N ALA A 25 39.79 21.39 5.29
CA ALA A 25 38.81 20.57 5.98
C ALA A 25 38.71 19.20 5.28
N PRO A 26 38.63 18.09 6.03
CA PRO A 26 38.49 16.77 5.44
C PRO A 26 37.21 16.73 4.59
N GLU A 27 37.34 16.23 3.36
CA GLU A 27 36.19 15.98 2.50
C GLU A 27 35.24 14.99 3.21
N PRO A 28 33.92 15.26 3.19
CA PRO A 28 32.95 14.36 3.81
C PRO A 28 33.00 13.01 3.10
N GLU A 29 33.37 11.98 3.85
CA GLU A 29 33.37 10.60 3.38
C GLU A 29 31.92 10.21 3.00
N PRO A 30 31.70 9.61 1.82
CA PRO A 30 30.35 9.27 1.39
C PRO A 30 29.73 8.26 2.34
N ALA A 31 28.52 8.56 2.82
CA ALA A 31 27.78 7.64 3.69
C ALA A 31 27.61 6.27 3.00
N PRO A 32 27.73 5.15 3.74
CA PRO A 32 27.56 3.82 3.18
C PRO A 32 26.18 3.69 2.53
N ALA A 33 26.14 3.13 1.33
CA ALA A 33 24.88 2.90 0.61
C ALA A 33 23.94 2.04 1.47
N VAL A 34 22.77 2.58 1.79
CA VAL A 34 21.73 1.85 2.52
C VAL A 34 21.32 0.67 1.65
N ALA A 35 21.48 -0.55 2.15
CA ALA A 35 21.04 -1.74 1.45
C ALA A 35 19.51 -1.67 1.24
N SER A 36 19.07 -1.94 0.00
CA SER A 36 17.65 -2.02 -0.34
C SER A 36 16.94 -2.99 0.61
N THR A 37 15.82 -2.53 1.18
CA THR A 37 14.99 -3.34 2.06
C THR A 37 14.09 -4.29 1.28
N VAL A 38 13.95 -4.07 -0.04
CA VAL A 38 13.13 -4.89 -0.94
C VAL A 38 13.98 -5.96 -1.64
N PRO A 39 13.77 -7.25 -1.33
CA PRO A 39 14.48 -8.34 -1.99
C PRO A 39 14.13 -8.46 -3.48
N ASP A 40 14.95 -9.16 -4.27
CA ASP A 40 14.76 -9.31 -5.73
C ASP A 40 13.35 -9.82 -6.10
N TRP A 41 12.81 -10.76 -5.33
CA TRP A 41 11.46 -11.28 -5.57
C TRP A 41 10.38 -10.22 -5.33
N GLY A 42 10.61 -9.29 -4.39
CA GLY A 42 9.70 -8.17 -4.13
C GLY A 42 9.80 -7.08 -5.18
N ARG A 43 10.97 -6.94 -5.83
CA ARG A 43 11.12 -6.11 -7.03
C ARG A 43 10.43 -6.72 -8.25
N ALA A 44 10.47 -8.05 -8.38
CA ALA A 44 9.79 -8.77 -9.44
C ALA A 44 8.25 -8.79 -9.28
N ASP A 45 7.75 -8.88 -8.04
CA ASP A 45 6.32 -8.80 -7.72
C ASP A 45 6.07 -7.88 -6.50
N PRO A 46 5.86 -6.57 -6.75
CA PRO A 46 5.55 -5.60 -5.70
C PRO A 46 4.26 -5.91 -4.94
N PHE A 47 3.27 -6.56 -5.56
CA PHE A 47 2.03 -6.96 -4.89
C PHE A 47 2.25 -8.13 -3.94
N ALA A 48 3.05 -9.12 -4.32
CA ALA A 48 3.43 -10.19 -3.40
C ALA A 48 4.20 -9.65 -2.20
N TRP A 49 5.10 -8.68 -2.42
CA TRP A 49 5.81 -8.03 -1.33
C TRP A 49 4.84 -7.33 -0.37
N GLU A 50 3.93 -6.49 -0.89
CA GLU A 50 2.90 -5.83 -0.07
C GLU A 50 2.07 -6.82 0.75
N ARG A 51 1.59 -7.90 0.13
CA ARG A 51 0.81 -8.94 0.83
C ARG A 51 1.62 -9.62 1.94
N SER A 52 2.92 -9.85 1.71
CA SER A 52 3.79 -10.47 2.72
C SER A 52 3.98 -9.58 3.94
N GLN A 53 4.18 -8.28 3.73
CA GLN A 53 4.44 -7.31 4.78
C GLN A 53 3.17 -6.92 5.53
N CYS A 54 2.02 -6.88 4.83
CA CYS A 54 0.73 -6.49 5.41
C CYS A 54 -0.16 -7.65 5.85
N SER A 55 0.39 -8.87 5.88
CA SER A 55 -0.26 -10.01 6.53
C SER A 55 -0.59 -9.69 8.00
N PRO A 56 -1.76 -10.09 8.53
CA PRO A 56 -2.12 -9.86 9.92
C PRO A 56 -1.12 -10.41 10.94
N LEU A 57 -0.31 -11.40 10.54
CA LEU A 57 0.71 -12.02 11.38
C LEU A 57 2.06 -11.28 11.36
N ILE A 58 2.29 -10.43 10.36
CA ILE A 58 3.58 -9.75 10.13
C ILE A 58 3.50 -8.27 10.46
N ARG A 59 2.38 -7.61 10.12
CA ARG A 59 2.19 -6.18 10.38
C ARG A 59 2.26 -5.86 11.87
N ALA A 60 2.65 -4.64 12.21
CA ALA A 60 2.78 -4.23 13.60
C ALA A 60 1.45 -4.34 14.35
N ALA A 61 1.50 -4.70 15.64
CA ALA A 61 0.31 -4.76 16.48
C ALA A 61 -0.35 -3.37 16.55
N GLY A 62 -1.60 -3.28 16.11
CA GLY A 62 -2.35 -2.02 16.02
C GLY A 62 -2.21 -1.27 14.70
N GLU A 63 -1.38 -1.74 13.75
CA GLU A 63 -1.33 -1.19 12.39
C GLU A 63 -2.53 -1.70 11.57
N GLY A 64 -3.37 -0.78 11.09
CA GLY A 64 -4.44 -1.08 10.15
C GLY A 64 -3.91 -1.56 8.79
N ALA A 65 -4.73 -2.28 8.03
CA ALA A 65 -4.34 -2.77 6.70
C ALA A 65 -3.94 -1.61 5.77
N ASP A 66 -4.73 -0.54 5.74
CA ASP A 66 -4.51 0.61 4.87
C ASP A 66 -3.22 1.36 5.25
N ALA A 67 -2.95 1.49 6.56
CA ALA A 67 -1.72 2.10 7.06
C ALA A 67 -0.47 1.31 6.65
N CYS A 68 -0.53 -0.02 6.77
CA CYS A 68 0.55 -0.89 6.30
C CYS A 68 0.77 -0.76 4.79
N GLN A 69 -0.30 -0.81 3.99
CA GLN A 69 -0.20 -0.70 2.53
C GLN A 69 0.39 0.65 2.12
N ALA A 70 -0.04 1.75 2.74
CA ALA A 70 0.51 3.08 2.49
C ALA A 70 2.02 3.14 2.78
N ARG A 71 2.45 2.58 3.92
CA ARG A 71 3.87 2.49 4.31
C ARG A 71 4.67 1.66 3.31
N VAL A 72 4.23 0.44 3.01
CA VAL A 72 4.96 -0.46 2.11
C VAL A 72 5.05 0.11 0.70
N ARG A 73 3.98 0.74 0.19
CA ARG A 73 4.00 1.43 -1.11
C ARG A 73 4.92 2.64 -1.12
N ALA A 74 5.05 3.36 0.00
CA ALA A 74 6.02 4.44 0.10
C ALA A 74 7.46 3.91 0.02
N THR A 75 7.77 2.79 0.69
CA THR A 75 9.07 2.10 0.56
C THR A 75 9.32 1.63 -0.87
N LEU A 76 8.34 0.98 -1.49
CA LEU A 76 8.44 0.51 -2.87
C LEU A 76 8.68 1.66 -3.85
N ARG A 77 7.99 2.80 -3.69
CA ARG A 77 8.23 4.01 -4.50
C ARG A 77 9.63 4.56 -4.32
N ALA A 78 10.13 4.61 -3.09
CA ALA A 78 11.46 5.12 -2.79
C ALA A 78 12.57 4.22 -3.39
N GLU A 79 12.38 2.91 -3.41
CA GLU A 79 13.42 1.96 -3.85
C GLU A 79 13.35 1.60 -5.35
N LEU A 80 12.16 1.50 -5.94
CA LEU A 80 11.99 1.11 -7.34
C LEU A 80 11.74 2.32 -8.27
N GLY A 81 11.31 3.45 -7.71
CA GLY A 81 10.79 4.58 -8.49
C GLY A 81 9.35 4.35 -8.97
N ASP A 82 8.68 5.43 -9.36
CA ASP A 82 7.27 5.37 -9.79
C ASP A 82 7.08 4.55 -11.08
N ASP A 83 8.01 4.65 -12.04
CA ASP A 83 7.88 4.00 -13.35
C ASP A 83 7.93 2.47 -13.29
N ALA A 84 8.67 1.92 -12.33
CA ALA A 84 8.78 0.47 -12.14
C ALA A 84 7.57 -0.12 -11.40
N LEU A 85 6.70 0.72 -10.83
CA LEU A 85 5.55 0.24 -10.09
C LEU A 85 4.33 0.02 -10.98
N PRO A 86 3.53 -1.02 -10.70
CA PRO A 86 2.23 -1.21 -11.32
C PRO A 86 1.35 0.03 -11.18
N ALA A 87 0.56 0.36 -12.20
CA ALA A 87 -0.27 1.57 -12.23
C ALA A 87 -1.17 1.72 -10.99
N ALA A 88 -1.76 0.60 -10.53
CA ALA A 88 -2.62 0.58 -9.34
C ALA A 88 -1.87 0.84 -8.01
N MET A 89 -0.54 0.79 -7.98
CA MET A 89 0.30 1.16 -6.83
C MET A 89 0.82 2.60 -6.90
N ARG A 90 0.94 3.15 -8.11
CA ARG A 90 1.35 4.55 -8.33
C ARG A 90 0.29 5.55 -7.88
N THR A 91 -0.98 5.25 -8.14
CA THR A 91 -2.08 6.09 -7.68
C THR A 91 -2.31 5.86 -6.18
N GLN A 92 -2.60 6.93 -5.43
CA GLN A 92 -3.21 6.79 -4.10
C GLN A 92 -4.46 5.89 -4.20
N PRO A 93 -4.86 5.20 -3.11
CA PRO A 93 -6.11 4.44 -3.14
C PRO A 93 -7.19 5.36 -3.70
N MET A 94 -7.84 4.91 -4.78
CA MET A 94 -8.95 5.64 -5.37
C MET A 94 -9.82 6.10 -4.22
N GLU A 95 -10.03 7.41 -4.11
CA GLU A 95 -11.17 7.97 -3.39
C GLU A 95 -12.35 7.06 -3.71
N GLU A 96 -13.10 6.61 -2.69
CA GLU A 96 -14.12 5.57 -2.84
C GLU A 96 -15.23 6.05 -3.77
N CYS A 97 -15.00 5.94 -5.08
CA CYS A 97 -15.89 6.41 -6.12
C CYS A 97 -17.05 5.42 -6.17
N GLY A 98 -18.15 5.81 -5.54
CA GLY A 98 -19.38 5.05 -5.52
C GLY A 98 -20.50 5.81 -6.24
N PRO A 99 -21.65 5.17 -6.49
CA PRO A 99 -22.84 5.87 -6.95
C PRO A 99 -23.24 6.95 -5.93
N ALA A 100 -23.50 8.16 -6.41
CA ALA A 100 -23.81 9.35 -5.63
C ALA A 100 -25.22 9.30 -5.03
N GLY A 101 -25.39 8.58 -3.92
CA GLY A 101 -26.63 8.55 -3.13
C GLY A 101 -27.88 8.03 -3.86
N GLU A 102 -29.03 8.00 -3.18
CA GLU A 102 -30.29 7.45 -3.71
C GLU A 102 -30.87 8.23 -4.91
N ALA A 103 -30.48 9.50 -5.10
CA ALA A 103 -30.97 10.33 -6.18
C ALA A 103 -30.07 10.33 -7.44
N GLY A 104 -28.79 9.96 -7.30
CA GLY A 104 -27.80 10.01 -8.37
C GLY A 104 -27.66 8.66 -9.06
N ARG A 105 -28.68 8.24 -9.81
CA ARG A 105 -28.79 6.86 -10.34
C ARG A 105 -27.64 6.42 -11.27
N TYR A 106 -26.76 7.32 -11.71
CA TYR A 106 -25.58 6.99 -12.54
C TYR A 106 -24.35 7.88 -12.33
N GLN A 107 -24.35 8.79 -11.34
CA GLN A 107 -23.18 9.66 -11.12
C GLN A 107 -22.25 8.99 -10.12
N THR A 108 -21.00 8.75 -10.52
CA THR A 108 -19.93 8.34 -9.60
C THR A 108 -19.40 9.56 -8.87
N GLN A 109 -19.42 9.53 -7.53
CA GLN A 109 -18.85 10.57 -6.69
C GLN A 109 -17.74 9.98 -5.83
N CYS A 110 -16.57 10.63 -5.87
CA CYS A 110 -15.34 10.21 -5.22
C CYS A 110 -15.15 11.00 -3.92
N LEU A 111 -16.08 10.85 -2.98
CA LEU A 111 -15.97 11.43 -1.63
C LEU A 111 -15.51 10.38 -0.64
N PRO A 112 -14.81 10.74 0.46
CA PRO A 112 -14.51 9.82 1.54
C PRO A 112 -15.82 9.23 2.07
N ARG A 113 -16.06 7.93 1.87
CA ARG A 113 -17.26 7.28 2.39
C ARG A 113 -16.97 6.86 3.83
N GLU A 114 -17.75 7.37 4.76
CA GLU A 114 -17.80 6.83 6.11
C GLU A 114 -18.32 5.38 6.01
N ARG A 115 -17.41 4.41 6.06
CA ARG A 115 -17.78 3.00 6.18
C ARG A 115 -18.39 2.80 7.55
N THR A 116 -19.72 2.80 7.64
CA THR A 116 -20.38 2.27 8.82
C THR A 116 -19.97 0.81 8.98
N ALA A 117 -19.30 0.49 10.09
CA ALA A 117 -18.78 -0.84 10.42
C ALA A 117 -19.87 -1.93 10.61
N GLN A 118 -21.09 -1.68 10.15
CA GLN A 118 -22.30 -2.47 10.41
C GLN A 118 -22.81 -3.22 9.17
N ALA A 119 -22.04 -3.26 8.07
CA ALA A 119 -22.30 -4.24 7.02
C ALA A 119 -21.66 -5.57 7.43
N THR A 120 -22.25 -6.24 8.42
CA THR A 120 -22.02 -7.68 8.59
C THR A 120 -22.39 -8.33 7.26
N PRO A 121 -21.50 -9.07 6.59
CA PRO A 121 -21.89 -9.81 5.42
C PRO A 121 -23.00 -10.77 5.87
N THR A 122 -24.23 -10.55 5.40
CA THR A 122 -25.29 -11.53 5.59
C THR A 122 -24.81 -12.78 4.87
N ALA A 123 -24.31 -13.75 5.63
CA ALA A 123 -23.93 -15.04 5.08
C ALA A 123 -25.16 -15.56 4.31
N PRO A 124 -24.99 -16.07 3.08
CA PRO A 124 -26.11 -16.65 2.35
C PRO A 124 -26.75 -17.74 3.22
N PRO A 125 -28.10 -17.84 3.23
CA PRO A 125 -28.81 -18.75 4.12
C PRO A 125 -28.30 -20.18 3.92
N GLU A 126 -28.11 -20.88 5.03
CA GLU A 126 -27.54 -22.22 5.05
C GLU A 126 -28.58 -23.21 4.48
N ARG A 127 -28.27 -23.83 3.34
CA ARG A 127 -29.18 -24.77 2.67
C ARG A 127 -28.77 -26.21 2.96
N ARG A 128 -29.75 -27.07 3.24
CA ARG A 128 -29.54 -28.52 3.31
C ARG A 128 -29.88 -29.12 1.95
N CYS A 129 -28.88 -29.69 1.30
CA CYS A 129 -29.06 -30.39 0.03
C CYS A 129 -29.05 -31.90 0.26
N ASP A 130 -30.11 -32.56 -0.20
CA ASP A 130 -30.27 -34.01 -0.15
C ASP A 130 -30.32 -34.53 -1.60
N VAL A 131 -29.46 -35.51 -1.92
CA VAL A 131 -29.48 -36.19 -3.21
C VAL A 131 -30.47 -37.35 -3.13
N ARG A 132 -31.48 -37.35 -4.01
CA ARG A 132 -32.50 -38.42 -4.07
C ARG A 132 -32.48 -39.09 -5.44
N PRO A 133 -32.49 -40.43 -5.51
CA PRO A 133 -32.71 -41.13 -6.76
C PRO A 133 -34.14 -40.89 -7.24
N GLN A 134 -34.30 -40.44 -8.48
CA GLN A 134 -35.57 -40.17 -9.13
C GLN A 134 -35.66 -40.99 -10.41
N ARG A 135 -36.82 -41.55 -10.71
CA ARG A 135 -37.04 -42.22 -12.00
C ARG A 135 -37.11 -41.16 -13.09
N THR A 136 -36.17 -41.20 -14.02
CA THR A 136 -36.07 -40.28 -15.14
C THR A 136 -36.38 -41.03 -16.43
N GLY A 137 -37.34 -40.53 -17.21
CA GLY A 137 -37.72 -41.12 -18.50
C GLY A 137 -38.70 -42.28 -18.41
N ARG A 138 -39.24 -42.71 -19.57
CA ARG A 138 -40.20 -43.82 -19.67
C ARG A 138 -39.57 -45.21 -19.52
N ASP A 139 -38.24 -45.29 -19.64
CA ASP A 139 -37.49 -46.55 -19.64
C ASP A 139 -37.07 -47.00 -18.23
N GLY A 140 -37.50 -46.27 -17.19
CA GLY A 140 -37.26 -46.65 -15.79
C GLY A 140 -35.83 -46.40 -15.29
N ALA A 141 -35.01 -45.64 -16.02
CA ALA A 141 -33.68 -45.23 -15.58
C ALA A 141 -33.75 -44.37 -14.31
N VAL A 142 -32.80 -44.57 -13.39
CA VAL A 142 -32.71 -43.80 -12.14
C VAL A 142 -31.66 -42.71 -12.31
N GLY A 143 -32.10 -41.46 -12.33
CA GLY A 143 -31.24 -40.28 -12.25
C GLY A 143 -31.13 -39.80 -10.80
N PHE A 144 -30.04 -39.10 -10.47
CA PHE A 144 -29.88 -38.48 -9.15
C PHE A 144 -30.20 -37.00 -9.25
N GLN A 145 -31.17 -36.55 -8.46
CA GLN A 145 -31.53 -35.13 -8.38
C GLN A 145 -31.15 -34.60 -7.00
N GLU A 146 -30.44 -33.49 -6.98
CA GLU A 146 -30.15 -32.74 -5.76
C GLU A 146 -31.32 -31.79 -5.47
N VAL A 147 -31.91 -31.93 -4.28
CA VAL A 147 -32.97 -31.04 -3.79
C VAL A 147 -32.44 -30.31 -2.57
N CYS A 148 -32.33 -28.99 -2.66
CA CYS A 148 -31.85 -28.14 -1.57
C CYS A 148 -33.02 -27.41 -0.90
N GLU A 149 -33.26 -27.71 0.37
CA GLU A 149 -34.27 -27.06 1.19
C GLU A 149 -33.62 -26.10 2.21
N PRO A 150 -34.21 -24.92 2.47
CA PRO A 150 -33.77 -24.05 3.55
C PRO A 150 -33.99 -24.73 4.91
N ARG A 151 -33.10 -24.49 5.86
CA ARG A 151 -33.14 -25.12 7.19
C ARG A 151 -34.43 -24.71 7.93
N PRO A 152 -35.15 -25.63 8.61
CA PRO A 152 -36.38 -25.28 9.31
C PRO A 152 -36.09 -24.28 10.45
N GLY A 153 -36.72 -23.11 10.37
CA GLY A 153 -36.53 -21.99 11.31
C GLY A 153 -36.06 -20.68 10.66
N GLU A 154 -35.67 -20.70 9.39
CA GLU A 154 -35.23 -19.51 8.66
C GLU A 154 -36.42 -18.87 7.91
N GLN A 155 -36.78 -17.64 8.26
CA GLN A 155 -37.88 -16.92 7.59
C GLN A 155 -37.51 -16.68 6.12
N GLN A 156 -38.42 -17.04 5.22
CA GLN A 156 -38.25 -16.85 3.78
C GLN A 156 -38.00 -15.37 3.50
N GLY A 157 -36.79 -15.05 3.04
CA GLY A 157 -36.45 -13.76 2.50
C GLY A 157 -37.32 -13.41 1.27
N LEU A 158 -37.32 -12.12 0.94
CA LEU A 158 -38.15 -11.51 -0.10
C LEU A 158 -38.13 -12.31 -1.42
N ARG A 159 -39.30 -12.77 -1.87
CA ARG A 159 -39.46 -13.47 -3.15
C ARG A 159 -39.81 -12.45 -4.23
N ILE A 160 -38.88 -12.20 -5.15
CA ILE A 160 -39.11 -11.35 -6.31
C ILE A 160 -39.47 -12.27 -7.50
N ASN A 161 -40.68 -12.12 -8.03
CA ASN A 161 -41.10 -12.82 -9.24
C ASN A 161 -40.66 -12.00 -10.47
N LEU A 162 -39.55 -12.39 -11.09
CA LEU A 162 -39.09 -11.86 -12.38
C LEU A 162 -39.74 -12.67 -13.50
N GLY A 163 -41.02 -12.40 -13.78
CA GLY A 163 -41.76 -13.14 -14.79
C GLY A 163 -43.22 -12.72 -14.93
N GLY A 164 -43.49 -11.41 -14.95
CA GLY A 164 -44.76 -10.89 -15.45
C GLY A 164 -44.69 -10.76 -16.96
N ARG A 165 -45.54 -11.48 -17.68
CA ARG A 165 -45.90 -11.14 -19.07
C ARG A 165 -46.71 -9.84 -19.04
N ASP A 166 -46.51 -9.03 -20.08
CA ASP A 166 -47.08 -7.69 -20.33
C ASP A 166 -48.50 -7.44 -19.80
#